data_AF-A0A965AGZ8-F1
#
_entry.id   AF-A0A965AGZ8-F1
#
_cell.length_a   1.000
_cell.length_b   1.000
_cell.length_c   1.000
_cell.angle_alpha   90.00
_cell.angle_beta   90.00
_cell.angle_gamma   90.00
#
_symmetry.space_group_name_H-M   'P 1'
#
loop_
_entity.id
_entity.type
_entity.pdbx_description
1 polymer ?
#
loop_
_entity_poly.entity_id
_entity_poly.type
_entity_poly.pdbx_seq_one_letter_code
_entity_poly.pdbx_strand_id
1 'polypeptide(L)'
;MATVQIEGLGPEFENLNGSLEITRRLSDKVLAAFNHAYATGEDEVAEKLRAVLKMTEAKRPKTDKRTSYDAVRHADLWVGFVDARNKYNAVSARKNASKSDLDKALDTMKEAYRAWSEA
;
A
#
# COMPACT_ATOMS: atom_id res chain seq x y z
N MET A 1 4.45 28.21 9.14
CA MET A 1 3.61 27.10 8.65
C MET A 1 3.66 27.12 7.14
N ALA A 2 4.17 26.07 6.49
CA ALA A 2 4.30 26.01 5.04
C ALA A 2 3.06 25.31 4.46
N THR A 3 2.22 26.06 3.76
CA THR A 3 1.09 25.53 2.98
C THR A 3 1.58 25.24 1.56
N VAL A 4 1.29 24.06 1.02
CA VAL A 4 1.72 23.67 -0.33
C VAL A 4 0.54 23.14 -1.10
N GLN A 5 0.23 23.76 -2.25
CA GLN A 5 -0.76 23.29 -3.21
C GLN A 5 -0.25 22.01 -3.90
N ILE A 6 -1.16 21.07 -4.15
CA ILE A 6 -0.85 19.81 -4.81
C ILE A 6 -1.38 19.86 -6.24
N GLU A 7 -0.50 20.13 -7.21
CA GLU A 7 -0.82 20.01 -8.63
C GLU A 7 -0.92 18.54 -9.05
N GLY A 8 -1.93 18.21 -9.86
CA GLY A 8 -2.14 16.88 -10.43
C GLY A 8 -3.37 16.13 -9.93
N LEU A 9 -4.21 16.74 -9.08
CA LEU A 9 -5.52 16.18 -8.74
C LEU A 9 -6.57 16.74 -9.73
N GLY A 10 -7.42 15.87 -10.26
CA GLY A 10 -8.51 16.26 -11.18
C GLY A 10 -9.50 17.27 -10.56
N PRO A 11 -10.42 17.82 -11.36
CA PRO A 11 -11.33 18.89 -10.94
C PRO A 11 -12.19 18.54 -9.70
N GLU A 12 -12.41 17.25 -9.42
CA GLU A 12 -13.08 16.79 -8.19
C GLU A 12 -12.31 17.07 -6.87
N PHE A 13 -11.05 17.52 -6.95
CA PHE A 13 -10.20 17.79 -5.78
C PHE A 13 -9.65 19.23 -5.73
N GLU A 14 -10.01 20.10 -6.68
CA GLU A 14 -9.60 21.51 -6.74
C GLU A 14 -10.02 22.32 -5.50
N ASN A 15 -11.07 21.87 -4.79
CA ASN A 15 -11.65 22.57 -3.64
C ASN A 15 -11.23 22.01 -2.27
N LEU A 16 -10.21 21.16 -2.19
CA LEU A 16 -9.65 20.71 -0.91
C LEU A 16 -8.83 21.84 -0.24
N ASN A 17 -9.54 22.84 0.28
CA ASN A 17 -8.98 23.87 1.16
C ASN A 17 -8.78 23.29 2.57
N GLY A 18 -7.57 22.78 2.81
CA GLY A 18 -7.09 22.41 4.12
C GLY A 18 -5.58 22.53 4.15
N SER A 19 -5.04 23.20 5.16
CA SER A 19 -3.63 23.04 5.55
C SER A 19 -3.46 21.59 6.00
N LEU A 20 -3.22 20.67 5.06
CA LEU A 20 -2.72 19.35 5.39
C LEU A 20 -1.32 19.58 5.91
N GLU A 21 -1.17 19.70 7.23
CA GLU A 21 0.08 19.27 7.82
C GLU A 21 0.24 17.82 7.35
N ILE A 22 1.13 17.62 6.38
CA ILE A 22 1.52 16.32 5.86
C ILE A 22 2.27 15.65 7.00
N THR A 23 1.47 15.15 7.92
CA THR A 23 1.87 14.41 9.10
C THR A 23 1.90 12.95 8.70
N ARG A 24 2.75 12.18 9.38
CA ARG A 24 2.72 10.72 9.35
C ARG A 24 1.28 10.16 9.49
N ARG A 25 0.41 10.83 10.26
CA ARG A 25 -1.00 10.44 10.43
C ARG A 25 -1.80 10.45 9.12
N LEU A 26 -1.47 11.33 8.18
CA LEU A 26 -2.08 11.32 6.84
C LEU A 26 -1.59 10.09 6.05
N SER A 27 -0.28 9.86 6.01
CA SER A 27 0.30 8.69 5.33
C SER A 27 -0.24 7.37 5.90
N ASP A 28 -0.36 7.27 7.23
CA ASP A 28 -0.92 6.09 7.91
C ASP A 28 -2.37 5.85 7.49
N LYS A 29 -3.18 6.90 7.35
CA LYS A 29 -4.58 6.79 6.91
C LYS A 29 -4.67 6.39 5.45
N VAL A 30 -3.86 7.00 4.58
CA VAL A 30 -3.84 6.68 3.15
C VAL A 30 -3.35 5.24 2.95
N LEU A 31 -2.32 4.80 3.69
CA LEU A 31 -1.83 3.43 3.68
C LEU A 31 -2.90 2.44 4.17
N ALA A 32 -3.60 2.74 5.25
CA ALA A 32 -4.68 1.89 5.75
C ALA A 32 -5.84 1.76 4.73
N ALA A 33 -6.23 2.87 4.11
CA ALA A 33 -7.25 2.87 3.05
C ALA A 33 -6.79 2.08 1.82
N PHE A 34 -5.52 2.25 1.42
CA PHE A 34 -4.91 1.51 0.32
C PHE A 34 -4.94 0.00 0.59
N ASN A 35 -4.51 -0.41 1.78
CA ASN A 35 -4.47 -1.83 2.15
C ASN A 35 -5.86 -2.46 2.08
N HIS A 36 -6.88 -1.72 2.54
CA HIS A 36 -8.27 -2.17 2.47
C HIS A 36 -8.76 -2.31 1.04
N ALA A 37 -8.64 -1.26 0.22
CA ALA A 37 -9.07 -1.25 -1.18
C ALA A 37 -8.41 -2.37 -2.00
N TYR A 38 -7.10 -2.57 -1.82
CA TYR A 38 -6.39 -3.63 -2.52
C TYR A 38 -6.83 -5.03 -2.07
N ALA A 39 -7.15 -5.21 -0.78
CA ALA A 39 -7.62 -6.49 -0.26
C ALA A 39 -9.05 -6.85 -0.70
N THR A 40 -9.89 -5.86 -0.97
CA THR A 40 -11.27 -6.04 -1.45
C THR A 40 -11.37 -6.15 -2.98
N GLY A 41 -10.27 -5.90 -3.71
CA GLY A 41 -10.23 -5.93 -5.18
C GLY A 41 -10.70 -4.62 -5.83
N GLU A 42 -10.72 -3.52 -5.09
CA GLU A 42 -11.00 -2.18 -5.61
C GLU A 42 -9.73 -1.58 -6.25
N ASP A 43 -9.26 -2.21 -7.33
CA ASP A 43 -7.96 -1.93 -7.93
C ASP A 43 -7.79 -0.46 -8.35
N GLU A 44 -8.81 0.14 -8.97
CA GLU A 44 -8.77 1.56 -9.36
C GLU A 44 -8.64 2.50 -8.15
N VAL A 45 -9.29 2.18 -7.04
CA VAL A 45 -9.22 2.96 -5.80
C VAL A 45 -7.86 2.78 -5.16
N ALA A 46 -7.34 1.56 -5.14
CA ALA A 46 -6.00 1.26 -4.64
C ALA A 46 -4.91 2.00 -5.45
N GLU A 47 -5.02 2.07 -6.78
CA GLU A 47 -4.08 2.82 -7.62
C GLU A 47 -4.10 4.32 -7.29
N LYS A 48 -5.28 4.92 -7.17
CA LYS A 48 -5.44 6.33 -6.77
C LYS A 48 -4.84 6.59 -5.39
N LEU A 49 -5.11 5.73 -4.42
CA LEU A 49 -4.57 5.85 -3.06
C LEU A 49 -3.05 5.68 -3.03
N ARG A 50 -2.49 4.80 -3.86
CA ARG A 50 -1.04 4.64 -4.00
C ARG A 50 -0.39 5.89 -4.60
N ALA A 51 -1.03 6.53 -5.58
CA ALA A 51 -0.56 7.80 -6.12
C ALA A 51 -0.57 8.91 -5.05
N VAL A 52 -1.67 9.03 -4.31
CA VAL A 52 -1.77 9.98 -3.18
C VAL A 52 -0.68 9.71 -2.13
N LEU A 53 -0.43 8.44 -1.78
CA LEU A 53 0.60 8.07 -0.79
C LEU A 53 2.01 8.50 -1.23
N LYS A 54 2.34 8.34 -2.52
CA LYS A 54 3.60 8.81 -3.09
C LYS A 54 3.72 10.33 -3.02
N MET A 55 2.65 11.05 -3.33
CA MET A 55 2.63 12.52 -3.25
C MET A 55 2.78 13.00 -1.80
N THR A 56 2.13 12.33 -0.84
CA THR A 56 2.25 12.69 0.58
C THR A 56 3.66 12.44 1.11
N GLU A 57 4.26 11.28 0.81
CA GLU A 57 5.64 11.01 1.25
C GLU A 57 6.66 11.93 0.57
N ALA A 58 6.52 12.23 -0.72
CA ALA A 58 7.42 13.13 -1.45
C ALA A 58 7.44 14.57 -0.88
N LYS A 59 6.32 15.01 -0.30
CA LYS A 59 6.16 16.35 0.29
C LYS A 59 6.43 16.38 1.79
N ARG A 60 6.76 15.25 2.41
CA ARG A 60 7.02 15.16 3.86
C ARG A 60 8.29 15.96 4.23
N PRO A 61 8.26 16.78 5.29
CA PRO A 61 9.43 17.53 5.72
C PRO A 61 10.60 16.61 6.11
N LYS A 62 11.79 16.87 5.55
CA LYS A 62 13.03 16.12 5.85
C LYS A 62 13.52 16.27 7.31
N THR A 63 12.91 17.16 8.07
CA THR A 63 13.17 17.36 9.51
C THR A 63 12.59 16.25 10.39
N ASP A 64 11.72 15.40 9.83
CA ASP A 64 11.22 14.22 10.53
C ASP A 64 12.34 13.17 10.63
N LYS A 65 13.00 13.14 11.80
CA LYS A 65 14.18 12.30 12.09
C LYS A 65 13.91 10.80 12.13
N ARG A 66 12.67 10.35 11.91
CA ARG A 66 12.31 8.93 11.83
C ARG A 66 12.42 8.43 10.40
N THR A 67 13.67 8.33 9.94
CA THR A 67 14.09 7.86 8.60
C THR A 67 13.71 6.41 8.28
N SER A 68 13.18 5.64 9.23
CA SER A 68 12.83 4.22 9.03
C SER A 68 11.40 3.98 8.55
N TYR A 69 10.54 5.00 8.49
CA TYR A 69 9.13 4.82 8.11
C TYR A 69 8.92 5.16 6.63
N ASP A 70 8.82 4.11 5.81
CA ASP A 70 8.55 4.19 4.37
C ASP A 70 7.18 3.57 4.05
N ALA A 71 6.15 4.43 4.03
CA ALA A 71 4.78 4.02 3.77
C ALA A 71 4.58 3.48 2.33
N VAL A 72 5.37 3.97 1.37
CA VAL A 72 5.29 3.51 -0.03
C VAL A 72 5.85 2.09 -0.14
N ARG A 73 7.00 1.82 0.49
CA ARG A 73 7.55 0.46 0.58
C ARG A 73 6.58 -0.48 1.29
N HIS A 74 5.93 -0.04 2.36
CA HIS A 74 4.88 -0.82 3.04
C HIS A 74 3.73 -1.20 2.10
N ALA A 75 3.27 -0.25 1.28
CA ALA A 75 2.23 -0.50 0.29
C ALA A 75 2.67 -1.54 -0.77
N ASP A 76 3.90 -1.43 -1.28
CA ASP A 76 4.42 -2.36 -2.29
C ASP A 76 4.60 -3.80 -1.72
N LEU A 77 5.03 -3.91 -0.46
CA LEU A 77 5.13 -5.21 0.23
C LEU A 77 3.75 -5.82 0.49
N TRP A 78 2.75 -5.00 0.83
CA TRP A 78 1.36 -5.45 0.98
C TRP A 78 0.81 -6.05 -0.31
N VAL A 79 1.06 -5.39 -1.44
CA VAL A 79 0.68 -5.91 -2.77
C VAL A 79 1.30 -7.28 -3.01
N GLY A 80 2.61 -7.42 -2.78
CA GLY A 80 3.31 -8.70 -2.94
C GLY A 80 2.73 -9.82 -2.07
N PHE A 81 2.34 -9.51 -0.83
CA PHE A 81 1.68 -10.46 0.06
C PHE A 81 0.29 -10.87 -0.44
N VAL A 82 -0.56 -9.91 -0.81
CA VAL A 82 -1.92 -10.18 -1.31
C VAL A 82 -1.86 -10.98 -2.62
N ASP A 83 -0.93 -10.69 -3.52
CA ASP A 83 -0.70 -11.47 -4.74
C ASP A 83 -0.27 -12.91 -4.43
N ALA A 84 0.65 -13.10 -3.49
CA ALA A 84 1.08 -14.43 -3.06
C ALA A 84 -0.07 -15.23 -2.42
N ARG A 85 -0.91 -14.56 -1.61
CA ARG A 85 -2.14 -15.15 -1.04
C ARG A 85 -3.12 -15.56 -2.11
N ASN A 86 -3.39 -14.68 -3.09
CA ASN A 86 -4.30 -14.96 -4.18
C ASN A 86 -3.80 -16.14 -5.03
N LYS A 87 -2.49 -16.23 -5.29
CA LYS A 87 -1.85 -17.38 -5.94
C LYS A 87 -2.00 -18.67 -5.13
N TYR A 88 -1.74 -18.64 -3.81
CA TYR A 88 -1.94 -19.79 -2.93
C TYR A 88 -3.39 -20.27 -2.97
N ASN A 89 -4.36 -19.37 -2.82
CA ASN A 89 -5.79 -19.69 -2.91
C ASN A 89 -6.17 -20.30 -4.27
N ALA A 90 -5.62 -19.77 -5.36
CA ALA A 90 -5.84 -20.31 -6.70
C ALA A 90 -5.24 -21.71 -6.89
N VAL A 91 -4.11 -22.02 -6.24
CA VAL A 91 -3.53 -23.38 -6.24
C VAL A 91 -4.36 -24.31 -5.34
N SER A 92 -4.74 -23.88 -4.14
CA SER A 92 -5.50 -24.68 -3.18
C SER A 92 -6.93 -25.01 -3.65
N ALA A 93 -7.52 -24.16 -4.49
CA ALA A 93 -8.81 -24.43 -5.09
C ALA A 93 -8.77 -25.49 -6.22
N ARG A 94 -7.59 -25.85 -6.74
CA ARG A 94 -7.47 -26.86 -7.82
C ARG A 94 -7.60 -28.26 -7.26
N LYS A 95 -8.53 -29.06 -7.81
CA LYS A 95 -8.79 -30.46 -7.40
C LYS A 95 -7.56 -31.38 -7.47
N ASN A 96 -6.61 -31.08 -8.36
CA ASN A 96 -5.43 -31.91 -8.62
C ASN A 96 -4.12 -31.15 -8.36
N ALA A 97 -4.12 -30.16 -7.47
CA ALA A 97 -2.89 -29.46 -7.10
C ALA A 97 -1.87 -30.45 -6.54
N SER A 98 -0.65 -30.44 -7.06
CA SER A 98 0.41 -31.26 -6.48
C SER A 98 0.78 -30.70 -5.11
N LYS A 99 1.15 -31.58 -4.17
CA LYS A 99 1.61 -31.17 -2.84
C LYS A 99 2.81 -30.21 -2.94
N SER A 100 3.71 -30.47 -3.88
CA SER A 100 4.86 -29.60 -4.16
C SER A 100 4.43 -28.18 -4.56
N ASP A 101 3.39 -28.03 -5.38
CA ASP A 101 2.95 -26.70 -5.83
C ASP A 101 2.27 -25.93 -4.68
N LEU A 102 1.51 -26.64 -3.84
CA LEU A 102 0.92 -26.08 -2.63
C LEU A 102 1.99 -25.60 -1.64
N ASP A 103 2.99 -26.43 -1.36
CA ASP A 103 4.08 -26.10 -0.43
C ASP A 103 4.86 -24.87 -0.92
N LYS A 104 5.20 -24.82 -2.22
CA LYS A 104 5.88 -23.66 -2.83
C LYS A 104 5.06 -22.38 -2.74
N ALA A 105 3.76 -22.45 -3.04
CA ALA A 105 2.87 -21.28 -2.96
C ALA A 105 2.70 -20.80 -1.51
N LEU A 106 2.61 -21.73 -0.56
CA LEU A 106 2.51 -21.44 0.86
C LEU A 106 3.79 -20.76 1.40
N ASP A 107 4.96 -21.27 1.01
CA ASP A 107 6.24 -20.68 1.46
C ASP A 107 6.44 -19.29 0.86
N THR A 108 6.13 -19.09 -0.42
CA THR A 108 6.13 -17.77 -1.05
C THR A 108 5.22 -16.78 -0.31
N MET A 109 4.01 -17.22 0.09
CA MET A 109 3.07 -16.39 0.84
C MET A 109 3.61 -16.03 2.24
N LYS A 110 4.25 -16.98 2.94
CA LYS A 110 4.85 -16.73 4.26
C LYS A 110 6.03 -15.76 4.19
N GLU A 111 6.89 -15.90 3.17
CA GLU A 111 8.01 -14.99 2.95
C GLU A 111 7.52 -13.57 2.67
N ALA A 112 6.52 -13.43 1.80
CA ALA A 112 5.91 -12.12 1.51
C ALA A 112 5.26 -11.51 2.76
N TYR A 113 4.57 -12.30 3.57
CA TYR A 113 4.01 -11.84 4.85
C TYR A 113 5.09 -11.34 5.82
N ARG A 114 6.17 -12.11 6.00
CA ARG A 114 7.29 -11.72 6.87
C ARG A 114 7.91 -10.40 6.42
N ALA A 115 8.22 -10.30 5.12
CA ALA A 115 8.79 -9.10 4.53
C ALA A 115 7.91 -7.86 4.76
N TRP A 116 6.58 -8.01 4.66
CA TRP A 116 5.64 -6.94 4.95
C TRP A 116 5.53 -6.62 6.44
N SER A 117 5.44 -7.63 7.32
CA SER A 117 5.24 -7.42 8.76
C SER A 117 6.45 -6.86 9.50
N GLU A 118 7.66 -7.09 8.95
CA GLU A 118 8.94 -6.67 9.53
C GLU A 118 9.49 -5.37 8.92
N ALA A 119 8.81 -4.81 7.92
CA ALA A 119 9.16 -3.53 7.30
C ALA A 119 8.82 -2.33 8.19
#